data_AF-A0A0F8UL81-F1
#
_entry.id   AF-A0A0F8UL81-F1
#
_cell.length_a   1.000
_cell.length_b   1.000
_cell.length_c   1.000
_cell.angle_alpha   90.00
_cell.angle_beta   90.00
_cell.angle_gamma   90.00
#
_symmetry.space_group_name_H-M   'P 1'
#
loop_
_entity.id
_entity.type
_entity.pdbx_description
1 polymer ?
#
loop_
_entity_poly.entity_id
_entity_poly.type
_entity_poly.pdbx_seq_one_letter_code
_entity_poly.pdbx_strand_id
1 'polypeptide(L)'
;MTKPRLLELPMGAQLIYIAEGGANIIYRIVSPATPSRGSKNSPPLAVSSDNLSVPAEFKGKLLRLRKDTAAGVSYQEIARNFDKTIRPLFRPEELVDQELVYLPNGLAQRCNEQLRAAELAGRRPKKRCGVFLSVTEPFGLLITDMTSFSNPATDVAELKPKWLFQSPSAPAGARKCRTCALRDMKNQESRRVGAFEERSFCPLDLVSDKFENVLRATKFVKGYKDHVRLARTLYRNSTLLKLLAHQKNLKDVGLLGPPPHSRDKSLAMTLRDCTMFIKMSRNDRGLVEIRLGDLDLKTGTGGKAQYWLDLESRLINEGWYTGARTNSHPCDCALQGPRGQSPPCM
;
A
#
# COMPACT_ATOMS: atom_id res chain seq x y z
N MET A 1 11.46 -11.66 -20.39
CA MET A 1 10.12 -11.05 -20.19
C MET A 1 9.21 -11.63 -21.25
N THR A 2 8.04 -12.14 -20.87
CA THR A 2 6.99 -12.50 -21.81
C THR A 2 6.52 -11.25 -22.58
N LYS A 3 6.19 -11.40 -23.87
CA LYS A 3 5.62 -10.31 -24.66
C LYS A 3 4.25 -9.94 -24.05
N PRO A 4 3.95 -8.66 -23.77
CA PRO A 4 2.65 -8.28 -23.21
C PRO A 4 1.53 -8.70 -24.17
N ARG A 5 0.49 -9.35 -23.64
CA ARG A 5 -0.72 -9.66 -24.40
C ARG A 5 -1.66 -8.46 -24.45
N LEU A 6 -2.57 -8.47 -25.41
CA LEU A 6 -3.69 -7.53 -25.42
C LEU A 6 -4.65 -7.86 -24.26
N LEU A 7 -5.13 -6.84 -23.56
CA LEU A 7 -6.21 -6.97 -22.59
C LEU A 7 -7.54 -7.04 -23.35
N GLU A 8 -7.95 -8.25 -23.69
CA GLU A 8 -9.26 -8.52 -24.27
C GLU A 8 -10.32 -8.43 -23.17
N LEU A 9 -11.22 -7.45 -23.28
CA LEU A 9 -12.36 -7.29 -22.38
C LEU A 9 -13.59 -7.99 -23.00
N PRO A 10 -14.28 -8.88 -22.25
CA PRO A 10 -15.53 -9.49 -22.71
C PRO A 10 -16.57 -8.46 -23.15
N MET A 11 -17.47 -8.89 -24.04
CA MET A 11 -18.59 -8.06 -24.47
C MET A 11 -19.43 -7.62 -23.25
N GLY A 12 -19.70 -6.31 -23.14
CA GLY A 12 -20.41 -5.72 -22.00
C GLY A 12 -19.59 -5.60 -20.71
N ALA A 13 -18.28 -5.90 -20.71
CA ALA A 13 -17.44 -5.70 -19.54
C ALA A 13 -17.32 -4.22 -19.14
N GLN A 14 -17.32 -3.98 -17.84
CA GLN A 14 -17.24 -2.67 -17.21
C GLN A 14 -16.06 -2.60 -16.23
N LEU A 15 -15.54 -1.39 -16.02
CA LEU A 15 -14.46 -1.09 -15.07
C LEU A 15 -15.02 -0.34 -13.87
N ILE A 16 -15.21 -1.03 -12.75
CA ILE A 16 -15.65 -0.42 -11.49
C ILE A 16 -14.44 0.18 -10.78
N TYR A 17 -14.44 1.50 -10.55
CA TYR A 17 -13.45 2.19 -9.73
C TYR A 17 -13.43 1.62 -8.30
N ILE A 18 -12.26 1.24 -7.79
CA ILE A 18 -12.07 0.68 -6.44
C ILE A 18 -11.33 1.66 -5.52
N ALA A 19 -10.15 2.14 -5.95
CA ALA A 19 -9.28 2.98 -5.13
C ALA A 19 -8.29 3.77 -5.99
N GLU A 20 -7.67 4.82 -5.43
CA GLU A 20 -6.61 5.55 -6.12
C GLU A 20 -5.48 6.08 -5.22
N GLY A 21 -4.26 5.88 -5.72
CA GLY A 21 -3.02 6.41 -5.15
C GLY A 21 -2.65 7.79 -5.69
N GLY A 22 -1.40 8.20 -5.46
CA GLY A 22 -0.84 9.41 -6.05
C GLY A 22 -0.66 9.30 -7.58
N ALA A 23 -0.22 8.14 -8.06
CA ALA A 23 0.17 7.93 -9.48
C ALA A 23 -0.67 6.87 -10.23
N ASN A 24 -1.64 6.22 -9.57
CA ASN A 24 -2.37 5.09 -10.14
C ASN A 24 -3.84 5.06 -9.68
N ILE A 25 -4.72 4.47 -10.47
CA ILE A 25 -6.11 4.17 -10.15
C ILE A 25 -6.34 2.66 -10.34
N ILE A 26 -7.10 2.04 -9.44
CA ILE A 26 -7.39 0.60 -9.43
C ILE A 26 -8.86 0.39 -9.77
N TYR A 27 -9.12 -0.51 -10.71
CA TYR A 27 -10.43 -0.90 -11.21
C TYR A 27 -10.64 -2.41 -11.06
N ARG A 28 -11.88 -2.83 -10.83
CA ARG A 28 -12.32 -4.23 -10.98
C ARG A 28 -12.96 -4.39 -12.35
N ILE A 29 -12.59 -5.44 -13.07
CA ILE A 29 -13.24 -5.85 -14.32
C ILE A 29 -14.45 -6.71 -13.95
N VAL A 30 -15.64 -6.33 -14.41
CA VAL A 30 -16.89 -7.09 -14.21
C VAL A 30 -17.66 -7.18 -15.51
N SER A 31 -18.48 -8.20 -15.69
CA SER A 31 -19.41 -8.37 -16.80
C SER A 31 -20.80 -8.74 -16.27
N PRO A 32 -21.88 -8.51 -17.05
CA PRO A 32 -23.18 -9.08 -16.76
C PRO A 32 -23.06 -10.59 -16.53
N ALA A 33 -23.62 -11.09 -15.43
CA ALA A 33 -23.68 -12.52 -15.17
C ALA A 33 -24.46 -13.20 -16.30
N THR A 34 -23.89 -14.26 -16.88
CA THR A 34 -24.64 -15.11 -17.80
C THR A 34 -25.78 -15.77 -17.01
N PRO A 35 -27.05 -15.61 -17.42
CA PRO A 35 -28.14 -16.25 -16.72
C PRO A 35 -27.95 -17.76 -16.77
N SER A 36 -27.97 -18.40 -15.60
CA SER A 36 -28.03 -19.85 -15.51
C SER A 36 -29.23 -20.36 -16.31
N ARG A 37 -29.06 -21.47 -17.04
CA ARG A 37 -30.02 -22.01 -18.04
C ARG A 37 -31.39 -22.46 -17.48
N GLY A 38 -31.79 -22.02 -16.28
CA GLY A 38 -32.94 -22.51 -15.52
C GLY A 38 -34.13 -21.56 -15.35
N SER A 39 -34.09 -20.31 -15.84
CA SER A 39 -35.28 -19.42 -15.79
C SER A 39 -35.47 -18.64 -17.08
N LYS A 40 -36.44 -19.07 -17.89
CA LYS A 40 -37.08 -18.22 -18.90
C LYS A 40 -38.27 -17.53 -18.25
N ASN A 41 -38.39 -16.22 -18.45
CA ASN A 41 -39.55 -15.33 -18.23
C ASN A 41 -39.36 -14.23 -17.15
N SER A 42 -38.64 -13.17 -17.50
CA SER A 42 -38.91 -11.82 -16.98
C SER A 42 -38.37 -10.75 -17.96
N PRO A 43 -38.98 -9.54 -18.04
CA PRO A 43 -38.53 -8.48 -18.95
C PRO A 43 -37.23 -7.81 -18.47
N PRO A 44 -36.50 -7.09 -19.34
CA PRO A 44 -35.27 -6.39 -18.97
C PRO A 44 -35.55 -5.14 -18.12
N LEU A 45 -35.70 -5.33 -16.80
CA LEU A 45 -35.61 -4.26 -15.82
C LEU A 45 -34.15 -3.79 -15.69
N ALA A 46 -33.97 -2.54 -15.29
CA ALA A 46 -32.67 -1.87 -15.23
C ALA A 46 -31.63 -2.68 -14.42
N VAL A 47 -30.41 -2.77 -14.95
CA VAL A 47 -29.32 -3.59 -14.39
C VAL A 47 -28.96 -3.10 -12.98
N SER A 48 -29.42 -3.81 -11.95
CA SER A 48 -28.91 -3.63 -10.59
C SER A 48 -27.47 -4.15 -10.49
N SER A 49 -26.70 -3.62 -9.54
CA SER A 49 -25.32 -4.06 -9.28
C SER A 49 -25.20 -5.56 -8.93
N ASP A 50 -26.30 -6.21 -8.54
CA ASP A 50 -26.33 -7.60 -8.09
C ASP A 50 -26.14 -8.61 -9.25
N ASN A 51 -26.32 -8.17 -10.49
CA ASN A 51 -26.14 -8.99 -11.69
C ASN A 51 -24.75 -8.88 -12.34
N LEU A 52 -23.76 -8.29 -11.65
CA LEU A 52 -22.38 -8.15 -12.15
C LEU A 52 -21.45 -9.19 -11.51
N SER A 53 -20.69 -9.91 -12.35
CA SER A 53 -19.74 -10.94 -11.95
C SER A 53 -18.34 -10.67 -12.51
N VAL A 54 -17.29 -11.21 -11.88
CA VAL A 54 -15.92 -11.10 -12.41
C VAL A 54 -15.70 -12.25 -13.40
N PRO A 55 -15.32 -11.98 -14.67
CA PRO A 55 -15.03 -13.02 -15.65
C PRO A 55 -13.92 -13.97 -15.17
N ALA A 56 -13.97 -15.24 -15.59
CA ALA A 56 -13.10 -16.29 -15.07
C ALA A 56 -11.61 -15.99 -15.26
N GLU A 57 -11.25 -15.41 -16.40
CA GLU A 57 -9.92 -14.95 -16.81
C GLU A 57 -9.38 -13.77 -15.98
N PHE A 58 -10.26 -13.04 -15.30
CA PHE A 58 -9.92 -11.94 -14.38
C PHE A 58 -10.19 -12.29 -12.91
N LYS A 59 -10.58 -13.53 -12.60
CA LYS A 59 -10.76 -13.97 -11.21
C LYS A 59 -9.46 -13.83 -10.43
N GLY A 60 -9.50 -13.11 -9.31
CA GLY A 60 -8.31 -12.79 -8.51
C GLY A 60 -7.42 -11.70 -9.12
N LYS A 61 -7.90 -10.92 -10.10
CA LYS A 61 -7.16 -9.81 -10.72
C LYS A 61 -7.94 -8.49 -10.65
N LEU A 62 -7.20 -7.39 -10.52
CA LEU A 62 -7.67 -6.01 -10.67
C LEU A 62 -6.88 -5.32 -11.79
N LEU A 63 -7.50 -4.37 -12.48
CA LEU A 63 -6.82 -3.55 -13.48
C LEU A 63 -6.30 -2.26 -12.85
N ARG A 64 -4.98 -2.07 -12.90
CA ARG A 64 -4.28 -0.89 -12.43
C ARG A 64 -3.90 -0.03 -13.64
N LEU A 65 -4.32 1.24 -13.61
CA LEU A 65 -4.12 2.23 -14.69
C LEU A 65 -3.34 3.46 -14.21
N ARG A 66 -2.49 3.99 -15.08
CA ARG A 66 -1.52 5.04 -14.76
C ARG A 66 -2.14 6.43 -14.83
N LYS A 67 -1.90 7.25 -13.80
CA LYS A 67 -2.25 8.68 -13.84
C LYS A 67 -1.26 9.46 -14.68
N ASP A 68 -1.75 10.50 -15.35
CA ASP A 68 -0.89 11.46 -16.00
C ASP A 68 -0.25 12.37 -14.94
N THR A 69 1.07 12.26 -14.80
CA THR A 69 1.84 13.00 -13.79
C THR A 69 3.22 13.31 -14.33
N ALA A 70 3.73 14.52 -14.11
CA ALA A 70 4.98 15.01 -14.70
C ALA A 70 6.24 14.18 -14.33
N ALA A 71 6.20 13.44 -13.21
CA ALA A 71 7.27 12.54 -12.77
C ALA A 71 6.88 11.05 -12.88
N GLY A 72 5.92 10.72 -13.74
CA GLY A 72 5.40 9.37 -13.91
C GLY A 72 6.31 8.49 -14.77
N VAL A 73 6.84 7.43 -14.17
CA VAL A 73 7.53 6.32 -14.87
C VAL A 73 6.55 5.56 -15.76
N SER A 74 6.99 4.97 -16.88
CA SER A 74 6.14 4.15 -17.76
C SER A 74 5.82 2.79 -17.15
N TYR A 75 4.71 2.17 -17.56
CA TYR A 75 4.38 0.81 -17.10
C TYR A 75 5.31 -0.27 -17.64
N GLN A 76 5.92 -0.09 -18.81
CA GLN A 76 7.00 -0.97 -19.28
C GLN A 76 8.19 -0.97 -18.33
N GLU A 77 8.62 0.21 -17.87
CA GLU A 77 9.73 0.33 -16.94
C GLU A 77 9.35 -0.17 -15.53
N ILE A 78 8.16 0.14 -15.03
CA ILE A 78 7.66 -0.40 -13.75
C ILE A 78 7.62 -1.93 -13.76
N ALA A 79 7.09 -2.56 -14.81
CA ALA A 79 7.06 -4.02 -14.95
C ALA A 79 8.48 -4.60 -15.03
N ARG A 80 9.35 -4.06 -15.89
CA ARG A 80 10.76 -4.46 -16.00
C ARG A 80 11.51 -4.35 -14.67
N ASN A 81 11.28 -3.28 -13.92
CA ASN A 81 11.93 -3.06 -12.63
C ASN A 81 11.38 -4.01 -11.56
N PHE A 82 10.07 -4.29 -11.55
CA PHE A 82 9.49 -5.30 -10.68
C PHE A 82 10.05 -6.70 -10.97
N ASP A 83 10.06 -7.12 -12.24
CA ASP A 83 10.59 -8.42 -12.67
C ASP A 83 12.07 -8.60 -12.32
N LYS A 84 12.89 -7.57 -12.55
CA LYS A 84 14.35 -7.65 -12.36
C LYS A 84 14.85 -7.30 -10.96
N THR A 85 14.02 -6.68 -10.12
CA THR A 85 14.44 -6.12 -8.82
C THR A 85 13.59 -6.59 -7.64
N ILE A 86 12.28 -6.80 -7.84
CA ILE A 86 11.35 -7.13 -6.76
C ILE A 86 11.04 -8.63 -6.73
N ARG A 87 10.69 -9.24 -7.87
CA ARG A 87 10.43 -10.69 -7.96
C ARG A 87 11.57 -11.56 -7.40
N PRO A 88 12.87 -11.25 -7.58
CA PRO A 88 13.93 -12.09 -7.02
C PRO A 88 14.05 -12.05 -5.49
N LEU A 89 13.42 -11.07 -4.82
CA LEU A 89 13.54 -10.85 -3.38
C LEU A 89 12.52 -11.64 -2.55
N PHE A 90 11.43 -12.10 -3.18
CA PHE A 90 10.27 -12.71 -2.51
C PHE A 90 9.70 -13.85 -3.37
N ARG A 91 8.97 -14.79 -2.75
CA ARG A 91 8.21 -15.82 -3.48
C ARG A 91 6.99 -15.18 -4.19
N PRO A 92 6.47 -15.77 -5.27
CA PRO A 92 5.30 -15.22 -5.96
C PRO A 92 4.07 -15.02 -5.05
N GLU A 93 3.89 -15.90 -4.07
CA GLU A 93 2.77 -15.86 -3.12
C GLU A 93 2.92 -14.76 -2.06
N GLU A 94 4.15 -14.24 -1.86
CA GLU A 94 4.45 -13.13 -0.95
C GLU A 94 4.25 -11.75 -1.60
N LEU A 95 3.89 -11.70 -2.89
CA LEU A 95 3.77 -10.47 -3.68
C LEU A 95 2.33 -10.26 -4.18
N VAL A 96 1.87 -9.01 -4.15
CA VAL A 96 0.78 -8.55 -5.02
C VAL A 96 1.38 -8.51 -6.42
N ASP A 97 1.26 -9.63 -7.12
CA ASP A 97 1.91 -9.81 -8.41
C ASP A 97 1.25 -8.91 -9.47
N GLN A 98 2.02 -8.53 -10.50
CA GLN A 98 1.59 -7.68 -11.59
C GLN A 98 2.02 -8.19 -12.97
N GLU A 99 1.08 -8.21 -13.90
CA GLU A 99 1.23 -8.64 -15.29
C GLU A 99 1.01 -7.44 -16.23
N LEU A 100 1.96 -7.17 -17.12
CA LEU A 100 1.87 -6.07 -18.10
C LEU A 100 0.99 -6.49 -19.29
N VAL A 101 0.00 -5.66 -19.63
CA VAL A 101 -0.94 -5.88 -20.74
C VAL A 101 -1.10 -4.62 -21.60
N TYR A 102 -1.31 -4.78 -22.90
CA TYR A 102 -1.73 -3.67 -23.77
C TYR A 102 -3.20 -3.33 -23.51
N LEU A 103 -3.54 -2.04 -23.45
CA LEU A 103 -4.92 -1.57 -23.29
C LEU A 103 -5.64 -1.50 -24.65
N PRO A 104 -6.95 -1.83 -24.70
CA PRO A 104 -7.82 -1.47 -25.81
C PRO A 104 -7.82 0.04 -26.07
N ASN A 105 -7.87 0.40 -27.36
CA ASN A 105 -7.93 1.79 -27.79
C ASN A 105 -9.08 2.56 -27.11
N GLY A 106 -8.78 3.78 -26.67
CA GLY A 106 -9.72 4.66 -25.98
C GLY A 106 -10.15 4.21 -24.56
N LEU A 107 -9.64 3.10 -24.01
CA LEU A 107 -10.02 2.64 -22.66
C LEU A 107 -9.73 3.70 -21.59
N ALA A 108 -8.50 4.24 -21.57
CA ALA A 108 -8.11 5.29 -20.63
C ALA A 108 -8.96 6.57 -20.78
N GLN A 109 -9.36 6.90 -22.01
CA GLN A 109 -10.25 8.04 -22.29
C GLN A 109 -11.65 7.83 -21.70
N ARG A 110 -12.27 6.67 -21.93
CA ARG A 110 -13.59 6.32 -21.35
C ARG A 110 -13.55 6.31 -19.81
N CYS A 111 -12.47 5.80 -19.23
CA CYS A 111 -12.25 5.89 -17.78
C CYS A 111 -12.11 7.35 -17.29
N ASN A 112 -11.48 8.24 -18.07
CA ASN A 112 -11.39 9.66 -17.73
C ASN A 112 -12.75 10.39 -17.81
N GLU A 113 -13.62 10.02 -18.76
CA GLU A 113 -15.00 10.51 -18.83
C GLU A 113 -15.80 10.10 -17.57
N GLN A 114 -15.68 8.83 -17.15
CA GLN A 114 -16.27 8.35 -15.89
C GLN A 114 -15.72 9.08 -14.65
N LEU A 115 -14.42 9.37 -14.61
CA LEU A 115 -13.80 10.13 -13.51
C LEU A 115 -14.33 11.57 -13.45
N ARG A 116 -14.47 12.26 -14.60
CA ARG A 116 -15.07 13.61 -14.64
C ARG A 116 -16.52 13.60 -14.15
N ALA A 117 -17.31 12.62 -14.58
CA ALA A 117 -18.68 12.45 -14.09
C ALA A 117 -18.74 12.13 -12.58
N ALA A 118 -17.75 11.39 -12.04
CA ALA A 118 -17.64 11.13 -10.61
C ALA A 118 -17.17 12.35 -9.80
N GLU A 119 -16.34 13.23 -10.37
CA GLU A 119 -15.96 14.51 -9.77
C GLU A 119 -17.16 15.46 -9.71
N LEU A 120 -17.88 15.64 -10.81
CA LEU A 120 -19.07 16.50 -10.88
C LEU A 120 -20.16 16.05 -9.91
N ALA A 121 -20.34 14.73 -9.76
CA ALA A 121 -21.28 14.14 -8.80
C ALA A 121 -20.75 14.08 -7.36
N GLY A 122 -19.56 14.64 -7.05
CA GLY A 122 -18.96 14.63 -5.71
C GLY A 122 -18.55 13.24 -5.17
N ARG A 123 -18.57 12.20 -6.02
CA ARG A 123 -18.26 10.80 -5.67
C ARG A 123 -16.75 10.51 -5.65
N ARG A 124 -15.94 11.30 -6.37
CA ARG A 124 -14.48 11.21 -6.32
C ARG A 124 -13.94 11.99 -5.10
N PRO A 125 -13.00 11.46 -4.29
CA PRO A 125 -12.47 12.18 -3.12
C PRO A 125 -11.79 13.50 -3.51
N LYS A 126 -12.21 14.64 -2.92
CA LYS A 126 -11.74 16.00 -3.27
C LYS A 126 -10.21 16.13 -3.48
N LYS A 127 -9.40 15.48 -2.61
CA LYS A 127 -7.91 15.44 -2.69
C LYS A 127 -7.33 14.70 -3.91
N ARG A 128 -8.17 14.20 -4.81
CA ARG A 128 -7.82 13.43 -6.01
C ARG A 128 -8.38 14.02 -7.30
N CYS A 129 -9.28 14.99 -7.20
CA CYS A 129 -9.91 15.61 -8.35
C CYS A 129 -8.88 16.36 -9.23
N GLY A 130 -9.18 16.52 -10.51
CA GLY A 130 -8.32 17.23 -11.46
C GLY A 130 -7.09 16.46 -11.97
N VAL A 131 -6.80 15.25 -11.45
CA VAL A 131 -5.72 14.39 -11.97
C VAL A 131 -6.31 13.13 -12.60
N PHE A 132 -6.05 12.91 -13.88
CA PHE A 132 -6.68 11.87 -14.70
C PHE A 132 -5.69 10.78 -15.14
N LEU A 133 -6.17 9.77 -15.88
CA LEU A 133 -5.33 8.74 -16.48
C LEU A 133 -4.56 9.28 -17.69
N SER A 134 -3.33 8.78 -17.86
CA SER A 134 -2.49 9.07 -19.02
C SER A 134 -3.06 8.35 -20.24
N VAL A 135 -3.58 9.11 -21.22
CA VAL A 135 -4.17 8.54 -22.46
C VAL A 135 -3.11 8.10 -23.48
N THR A 136 -1.86 8.50 -23.27
CA THR A 136 -0.69 8.15 -24.09
C THR A 136 0.07 6.91 -23.56
N GLU A 137 -0.28 6.40 -22.38
CA GLU A 137 0.24 5.13 -21.85
C GLU A 137 -0.58 3.97 -22.45
N PRO A 138 -0.02 3.15 -23.35
CA PRO A 138 -0.78 2.08 -24.01
C PRO A 138 -0.86 0.80 -23.15
N PHE A 139 -0.33 0.81 -21.92
CA PHE A 139 -0.27 -0.35 -21.05
C PHE A 139 -1.11 -0.21 -19.78
N GLY A 140 -1.60 -1.35 -19.30
CA GLY A 140 -2.16 -1.54 -17.96
C GLY A 140 -1.35 -2.59 -17.19
N LEU A 141 -1.60 -2.66 -15.89
CA LEU A 141 -1.10 -3.75 -15.05
C LEU A 141 -2.30 -4.54 -14.51
N LEU A 142 -2.37 -5.84 -14.79
CA LEU A 142 -3.27 -6.73 -14.06
C LEU A 142 -2.57 -7.13 -12.75
N ILE A 143 -3.14 -6.75 -11.61
CA ILE A 143 -2.56 -7.00 -10.28
C ILE A 143 -3.38 -8.01 -9.47
N THR A 144 -2.77 -8.72 -8.53
CA THR A 144 -3.50 -9.64 -7.62
C THR A 144 -4.60 -8.93 -6.82
N ASP A 145 -5.83 -9.47 -6.82
CA ASP A 145 -6.95 -8.96 -6.03
C ASP A 145 -6.86 -9.37 -4.55
N MET A 146 -6.28 -8.49 -3.75
CA MET A 146 -6.25 -8.62 -2.29
C MET A 146 -7.51 -8.09 -1.59
N THR A 147 -8.58 -7.72 -2.32
CA THR A 147 -9.85 -7.30 -1.68
C THR A 147 -10.68 -8.48 -1.19
N SER A 148 -11.67 -8.22 -0.33
CA SER A 148 -12.65 -9.19 0.15
C SER A 148 -13.75 -9.52 -0.87
N PHE A 149 -13.81 -8.85 -2.03
CA PHE A 149 -14.93 -8.97 -2.97
C PHE A 149 -15.15 -10.41 -3.46
N SER A 150 -14.09 -11.12 -3.85
CA SER A 150 -14.20 -12.52 -4.29
C SER A 150 -14.48 -13.53 -3.16
N ASN A 151 -14.47 -13.11 -1.89
CA ASN A 151 -14.81 -13.96 -0.75
C ASN A 151 -15.33 -13.10 0.44
N PRO A 152 -16.65 -12.84 0.52
CA PRO A 152 -17.25 -12.02 1.57
C PRO A 152 -17.07 -12.53 3.01
N ALA A 153 -16.62 -13.78 3.20
CA ALA A 153 -16.24 -14.36 4.48
C ALA A 153 -14.76 -14.11 4.85
N THR A 154 -14.06 -13.26 4.09
CA THR A 154 -12.71 -12.76 4.40
C THR A 154 -12.71 -11.27 4.69
N ASP A 155 -11.91 -10.87 5.67
CA ASP A 155 -11.57 -9.49 5.96
C ASP A 155 -10.09 -9.27 5.62
N VAL A 156 -9.72 -8.01 5.35
CA VAL A 156 -8.39 -7.66 4.82
C VAL A 156 -7.77 -6.58 5.71
N ALA A 157 -6.72 -6.95 6.44
CA ALA A 157 -5.90 -5.99 7.14
C ALA A 157 -4.91 -5.34 6.15
N GLU A 158 -4.78 -4.02 6.21
CA GLU A 158 -3.79 -3.26 5.41
C GLU A 158 -2.89 -2.44 6.35
N LEU A 159 -1.57 -2.59 6.17
CA LEU A 159 -0.58 -1.77 6.86
C LEU A 159 0.62 -1.47 5.97
N LYS A 160 1.28 -0.33 6.18
CA LYS A 160 2.63 -0.09 5.65
C LYS A 160 3.64 -0.44 6.74
N PRO A 161 4.52 -1.44 6.58
CA PRO A 161 5.45 -1.84 7.64
C PRO A 161 6.45 -0.73 8.02
N LYS A 162 6.71 0.20 7.11
CA LYS A 162 7.68 1.31 7.25
C LYS A 162 9.09 0.81 7.57
N TRP A 163 9.80 1.49 8.46
CA TRP A 163 11.20 1.22 8.79
C TRP A 163 11.26 0.21 9.92
N LEU A 164 11.47 -1.06 9.59
CA LEU A 164 11.44 -2.19 10.53
C LEU A 164 12.70 -2.30 11.40
N PHE A 165 13.68 -1.42 11.16
CA PHE A 165 14.83 -1.19 12.03
C PHE A 165 15.15 0.31 12.06
N GLN A 166 15.98 0.74 13.02
CA GLN A 166 16.29 2.16 13.21
C GLN A 166 17.05 2.76 12.01
N SER A 167 16.84 4.05 11.73
CA SER A 167 17.62 4.78 10.71
C SER A 167 19.11 4.77 11.08
N PRO A 168 20.03 4.52 10.14
CA PRO A 168 21.47 4.60 10.39
C PRO A 168 21.94 6.03 10.72
N SER A 169 21.14 7.04 10.37
CA SER A 169 21.41 8.46 10.68
C SER A 169 20.76 8.93 11.98
N ALA A 170 20.06 8.05 12.71
CA ALA A 170 19.54 8.41 14.03
C ALA A 170 20.71 8.63 15.02
N PRO A 171 20.67 9.70 15.85
CA PRO A 171 21.72 9.94 16.83
C PRO A 171 21.78 8.82 17.88
N ALA A 172 22.94 8.60 18.50
CA ALA A 172 23.14 7.51 19.47
C ALA A 172 22.14 7.53 20.64
N GLY A 173 21.72 8.71 21.10
CA GLY A 173 20.68 8.91 22.12
C GLY A 173 19.22 8.84 21.61
N ALA A 174 18.95 8.25 20.44
CA ALA A 174 17.61 8.22 19.85
C ALA A 174 16.62 7.39 20.68
N ARG A 175 15.66 8.08 21.32
CA ARG A 175 14.54 7.49 22.06
C ARG A 175 13.35 7.12 21.17
N LYS A 176 13.37 7.47 19.87
CA LYS A 176 12.30 7.17 18.91
C LYS A 176 12.89 6.57 17.63
N CYS A 177 12.20 5.62 17.03
CA CYS A 177 12.48 5.16 15.68
C CYS A 177 12.06 6.24 14.68
N ARG A 178 12.64 6.23 13.48
CA ARG A 178 12.35 7.20 12.41
C ARG A 178 10.86 7.46 12.18
N THR A 179 10.03 6.42 12.14
CA THR A 179 8.59 6.55 11.90
C THR A 179 7.86 7.22 13.05
N CYS A 180 8.25 6.96 14.31
CA CYS A 180 7.67 7.64 15.47
C CYS A 180 8.15 9.09 15.57
N ALA A 181 9.44 9.36 15.31
CA ALA A 181 9.96 10.72 15.22
C ALA A 181 9.21 11.55 14.15
N LEU A 182 8.98 10.98 12.96
CA LEU A 182 8.21 11.59 11.88
C LEU A 182 6.74 11.81 12.22
N ARG A 183 6.10 10.86 12.90
CA ARG A 183 4.71 11.02 13.36
C ARG A 183 4.59 12.16 14.37
N ASP A 184 5.50 12.24 15.34
CA ASP A 184 5.47 13.27 16.37
C ASP A 184 5.73 14.67 15.78
N MET A 185 6.62 14.77 14.78
CA MET A 185 6.83 16.00 13.99
C MET A 185 5.54 16.45 13.30
N LYS A 186 4.88 15.54 12.58
CA LYS A 186 3.61 15.83 11.91
C LYS A 186 2.48 16.15 12.87
N ASN A 187 2.39 15.48 14.02
CA ASN A 187 1.37 15.77 15.02
C ASN A 187 1.60 17.15 15.66
N GLN A 188 2.85 17.62 15.83
CA GLN A 188 3.11 19.01 16.22
C GLN A 188 2.63 20.00 15.14
N GLU A 189 2.84 19.70 13.86
CA GLU A 189 2.33 20.51 12.75
C GLU A 189 0.79 20.54 12.73
N SER A 190 0.13 19.38 12.87
CA SER A 190 -1.33 19.27 12.98
C SER A 190 -1.89 20.09 14.14
N ARG A 191 -1.30 20.00 15.33
CA ARG A 191 -1.71 20.80 16.52
C ARG A 191 -1.70 22.30 16.23
N ARG A 192 -0.67 22.81 15.54
CA ARG A 192 -0.56 24.24 15.20
C ARG A 192 -1.68 24.75 14.30
N VAL A 193 -2.30 23.86 13.51
CA VAL A 193 -3.41 24.18 12.60
C VAL A 193 -4.76 23.63 13.06
N GLY A 194 -4.87 23.20 14.33
CA GLY A 194 -6.10 22.63 14.90
C GLY A 194 -6.55 21.31 14.30
N ALA A 195 -5.68 20.60 13.57
CA ALA A 195 -6.00 19.32 12.93
C ALA A 195 -5.78 18.12 13.86
N PHE A 196 -6.54 17.05 13.63
CA PHE A 196 -6.43 15.80 14.39
C PHE A 196 -5.03 15.17 14.28
N GLU A 197 -4.58 14.59 15.38
CA GLU A 197 -3.34 13.83 15.46
C GLU A 197 -3.45 12.43 14.86
N GLU A 198 -2.40 11.98 14.16
CA GLU A 198 -2.29 10.60 13.71
C GLU A 198 -1.80 9.71 14.86
N ARG A 199 -2.58 8.68 15.21
CA ARG A 199 -2.13 7.55 16.06
C ARG A 199 -1.83 6.34 15.17
N SER A 200 -0.72 5.66 15.45
CA SER A 200 -0.30 4.47 14.69
C SER A 200 0.71 3.65 15.51
N PHE A 201 1.02 2.42 15.08
CA PHE A 201 1.97 1.53 15.74
C PHE A 201 3.42 2.04 15.66
N CYS A 202 4.32 1.41 16.42
CA CYS A 202 5.76 1.52 16.19
C CYS A 202 6.21 0.40 15.23
N PRO A 203 6.87 0.67 14.10
CA PRO A 203 7.34 -0.38 13.18
C PRO A 203 8.22 -1.45 13.82
N LEU A 204 9.03 -1.08 14.82
CA LEU A 204 9.90 -2.01 15.55
C LEU A 204 9.10 -3.01 16.39
N ASP A 205 7.87 -2.66 16.80
CA ASP A 205 6.99 -3.58 17.53
C ASP A 205 6.50 -4.73 16.64
N LEU A 206 6.31 -4.51 15.33
CA LEU A 206 5.85 -5.54 14.38
C LEU A 206 6.85 -6.70 14.22
N VAL A 207 8.14 -6.43 14.43
CA VAL A 207 9.23 -7.40 14.27
C VAL A 207 9.92 -7.73 15.60
N SER A 208 9.28 -7.43 16.72
CA SER A 208 9.78 -7.82 18.04
C SER A 208 9.68 -9.32 18.24
N ASP A 209 10.66 -9.84 18.95
CA ASP A 209 10.71 -11.13 19.63
C ASP A 209 9.62 -11.34 20.70
N LYS A 210 8.95 -10.27 21.17
CA LYS A 210 7.90 -10.33 22.18
C LYS A 210 6.52 -10.19 21.54
N PHE A 211 5.64 -11.17 21.80
CA PHE A 211 4.30 -11.22 21.22
C PHE A 211 3.45 -9.99 21.61
N GLU A 212 3.62 -9.47 22.82
CA GLU A 212 2.89 -8.34 23.38
C GLU A 212 3.18 -7.04 22.62
N ASN A 213 4.39 -6.91 22.06
CA ASN A 213 4.76 -5.79 21.21
C ASN A 213 4.05 -5.90 19.86
N VAL A 214 4.07 -7.07 19.22
CA VAL A 214 3.35 -7.30 17.96
C VAL A 214 1.84 -7.06 18.17
N LEU A 215 1.26 -7.57 19.25
CA LEU A 215 -0.13 -7.34 19.63
C LEU A 215 -0.45 -5.86 19.82
N ARG A 216 0.42 -5.09 20.49
CA ARG A 216 0.25 -3.64 20.60
C ARG A 216 0.25 -2.97 19.21
N ALA A 217 1.11 -3.41 18.30
CA ALA A 217 1.14 -2.87 16.94
C ALA A 217 -0.13 -3.18 16.14
N THR A 218 -0.67 -4.40 16.26
CA THR A 218 -1.87 -4.80 15.50
C THR A 218 -3.13 -4.03 15.89
N LYS A 219 -3.22 -3.50 17.12
CA LYS A 219 -4.33 -2.60 17.55
C LYS A 219 -4.49 -1.34 16.70
N PHE A 220 -3.44 -0.92 15.99
CA PHE A 220 -3.47 0.24 15.08
C PHE A 220 -3.67 -0.13 13.60
N VAL A 221 -3.74 -1.43 13.27
CA VAL A 221 -3.96 -1.90 11.91
C VAL A 221 -5.46 -1.87 11.59
N LYS A 222 -5.81 -1.32 10.44
CA LYS A 222 -7.20 -1.20 9.98
C LYS A 222 -7.61 -2.40 9.13
N GLY A 223 -8.92 -2.65 9.06
CA GLY A 223 -9.51 -3.65 8.15
C GLY A 223 -9.67 -5.06 8.74
N TYR A 224 -9.18 -5.32 9.96
CA TYR A 224 -9.41 -6.58 10.67
C TYR A 224 -9.64 -6.32 12.17
N LYS A 225 -10.69 -6.92 12.74
CA LYS A 225 -11.13 -6.66 14.14
C LYS A 225 -10.45 -7.53 15.19
N ASP A 226 -10.14 -8.78 14.87
CA ASP A 226 -9.43 -9.67 15.80
C ASP A 226 -7.91 -9.38 15.74
N HIS A 227 -7.51 -8.39 16.54
CA HIS A 227 -6.12 -7.99 16.68
C HIS A 227 -5.23 -9.08 17.31
N VAL A 228 -5.79 -10.03 18.07
CA VAL A 228 -5.03 -11.13 18.70
C VAL A 228 -4.65 -12.17 17.64
N ARG A 229 -5.59 -12.58 16.79
CA ARG A 229 -5.30 -13.45 15.65
C ARG A 229 -4.40 -12.77 14.63
N LEU A 230 -4.63 -11.50 14.31
CA LEU A 230 -3.72 -10.73 13.45
C LEU A 230 -2.29 -10.67 14.04
N ALA A 231 -2.15 -10.57 15.37
CA ALA A 231 -0.85 -10.61 16.02
C ALA A 231 -0.19 -11.98 15.93
N ARG A 232 -0.95 -13.08 16.13
CA ARG A 232 -0.44 -14.46 15.93
C ARG A 232 0.02 -14.70 14.50
N THR A 233 -0.72 -14.17 13.52
CA THR A 233 -0.40 -14.23 12.08
C THR A 233 0.89 -13.47 11.72
N LEU A 234 1.14 -12.33 12.38
CA LEU A 234 2.32 -11.49 12.11
C LEU A 234 3.55 -11.85 12.94
N TYR A 235 3.37 -12.43 14.13
CA TYR A 235 4.46 -12.79 15.03
C TYR A 235 5.39 -13.81 14.37
N ARG A 236 6.65 -13.40 14.16
CA ARG A 236 7.70 -14.15 13.45
C ARG A 236 7.31 -14.55 12.01
N ASN A 237 6.41 -13.82 11.36
CA ASN A 237 5.99 -14.07 9.98
C ASN A 237 7.17 -14.01 8.99
N SER A 238 7.29 -15.01 8.12
CA SER A 238 8.42 -15.14 7.17
C SER A 238 8.52 -13.98 6.18
N THR A 239 7.40 -13.50 5.63
CA THR A 239 7.37 -12.38 4.68
C THR A 239 7.84 -11.09 5.32
N LEU A 240 7.38 -10.81 6.55
CA LEU A 240 7.77 -9.64 7.32
C LEU A 240 9.24 -9.68 7.75
N LEU A 241 9.72 -10.84 8.21
CA LEU A 241 11.13 -11.03 8.59
C LEU A 241 12.07 -10.96 7.36
N LYS A 242 11.64 -11.43 6.20
CA LYS A 242 12.37 -11.30 4.94
C LYS A 242 12.43 -9.84 4.47
N LEU A 243 11.34 -9.08 4.61
CA LEU A 243 11.35 -7.63 4.36
C LEU A 243 12.32 -6.90 5.31
N LEU A 244 12.36 -7.26 6.60
CA LEU A 244 13.35 -6.76 7.55
C LEU A 244 14.79 -7.12 7.14
N ALA A 245 15.05 -8.35 6.69
CA ALA A 245 16.37 -8.77 6.23
C ALA A 245 16.84 -7.93 5.02
N HIS A 246 15.98 -7.74 4.01
CA HIS A 246 16.30 -6.88 2.87
C HIS A 246 16.49 -5.41 3.26
N GLN A 247 15.69 -4.90 4.21
CA GLN A 247 15.88 -3.55 4.77
C GLN A 247 17.23 -3.41 5.52
N LYS A 248 17.70 -4.44 6.22
CA LYS A 248 19.02 -4.48 6.88
C LYS A 248 20.18 -4.63 5.90
N ASN A 249 20.01 -5.38 4.80
CA ASN A 249 21.03 -5.49 3.76
C ASN A 249 21.18 -4.16 3.00
N LEU A 250 20.05 -3.49 2.72
CA LEU A 250 20.00 -2.13 2.18
C LEU A 250 19.92 -1.10 3.31
N LYS A 251 20.84 -1.19 4.27
CA LYS A 251 20.89 -0.30 5.45
C LYS A 251 21.44 1.09 5.15
N ASP A 252 22.20 1.25 4.07
CA ASP A 252 22.84 2.51 3.73
C ASP A 252 21.78 3.46 3.16
N VAL A 253 21.15 4.21 4.07
CA VAL A 253 20.07 5.17 3.80
C VAL A 253 20.19 6.36 4.77
N GLY A 254 19.20 7.26 4.80
CA GLY A 254 19.32 8.52 5.54
C GLY A 254 20.33 9.45 4.86
N LEU A 255 21.15 10.13 5.67
CA LEU A 255 22.11 11.16 5.24
C LEU A 255 23.26 10.60 4.39
N LEU A 256 23.79 9.43 4.74
CA LEU A 256 24.98 8.81 4.11
C LEU A 256 24.62 7.62 3.20
N GLY A 257 23.42 7.64 2.60
CA GLY A 257 23.00 6.58 1.67
C GLY A 257 23.56 6.74 0.25
N PRO A 258 23.39 5.72 -0.62
CA PRO A 258 23.76 5.75 -2.02
C PRO A 258 23.22 6.96 -2.80
N PRO A 259 23.81 7.29 -3.97
CA PRO A 259 23.40 8.42 -4.80
C PRO A 259 21.88 8.44 -5.04
N PRO A 260 21.20 9.61 -5.05
CA PRO A 260 19.73 9.64 -5.02
C PRO A 260 19.02 9.03 -6.23
N HIS A 261 19.74 8.88 -7.36
CA HIS A 261 19.26 8.24 -8.59
C HIS A 261 19.73 6.79 -8.75
N SER A 262 20.46 6.23 -7.77
CA SER A 262 20.88 4.84 -7.80
C SER A 262 19.69 3.88 -7.64
N ARG A 263 19.83 2.69 -8.26
CA ARG A 263 18.88 1.59 -8.11
C ARG A 263 18.75 1.14 -6.64
N ASP A 264 19.85 1.16 -5.91
CA ASP A 264 19.88 0.75 -4.50
C ASP A 264 19.14 1.73 -3.60
N LYS A 265 19.32 3.05 -3.77
CA LYS A 265 18.50 4.05 -3.06
C LYS A 265 17.02 3.88 -3.40
N SER A 266 16.70 3.68 -4.68
CA SER A 266 15.32 3.48 -5.16
C SER A 266 14.67 2.26 -4.50
N LEU A 267 15.36 1.11 -4.51
CA LEU A 267 14.90 -0.14 -3.90
C LEU A 267 14.79 -0.01 -2.37
N ALA A 268 15.82 0.54 -1.71
CA ALA A 268 15.87 0.73 -0.27
C ALA A 268 14.70 1.59 0.23
N MET A 269 14.32 2.64 -0.51
CA MET A 269 13.16 3.48 -0.22
C MET A 269 11.82 2.80 -0.57
N THR A 270 11.77 1.96 -1.62
CA THR A 270 10.58 1.14 -1.95
C THR A 270 10.23 0.16 -0.84
N LEU A 271 11.20 -0.62 -0.36
CA LEU A 271 10.97 -1.62 0.71
C LEU A 271 10.58 -0.98 2.06
N ARG A 272 10.76 0.34 2.23
CA ARG A 272 10.38 1.12 3.42
C ARG A 272 9.05 1.88 3.26
N ASP A 273 8.41 1.81 2.10
CA ASP A 273 7.10 2.43 1.83
C ASP A 273 6.13 1.53 1.02
N CYS A 274 6.45 0.23 0.93
CA CYS A 274 5.54 -0.81 0.46
C CYS A 274 4.36 -1.00 1.44
N THR A 275 3.34 -1.69 0.98
CA THR A 275 2.13 -2.03 1.73
C THR A 275 2.04 -3.54 1.91
N MET A 276 1.64 -4.00 3.08
CA MET A 276 1.36 -5.40 3.39
C MET A 276 -0.14 -5.60 3.51
N PHE A 277 -0.68 -6.47 2.67
CA PHE A 277 -2.08 -6.90 2.68
C PHE A 277 -2.17 -8.27 3.33
N ILE A 278 -3.09 -8.41 4.28
CA ILE A 278 -3.25 -9.60 5.11
C ILE A 278 -4.73 -10.02 5.01
N LYS A 279 -5.03 -10.94 4.11
CA LYS A 279 -6.39 -11.43 3.85
C LYS A 279 -6.62 -12.70 4.66
N MET A 280 -7.63 -12.67 5.51
CA MET A 280 -7.93 -13.75 6.47
C MET A 280 -9.41 -14.04 6.50
N SER A 281 -9.78 -15.33 6.61
CA SER A 281 -11.17 -15.68 6.88
C SER A 281 -11.63 -15.18 8.25
N ARG A 282 -12.89 -14.77 8.36
CA ARG A 282 -13.54 -14.49 9.65
C ARG A 282 -13.57 -15.71 10.57
N ASN A 283 -13.50 -16.92 10.02
CA ASN A 283 -13.43 -18.16 10.78
C ASN A 283 -11.96 -18.58 11.00
N ASP A 284 -11.64 -19.08 12.18
CA ASP A 284 -10.26 -19.39 12.61
C ASP A 284 -9.58 -20.55 11.87
N ARG A 285 -10.32 -21.27 11.03
CA ARG A 285 -9.82 -22.41 10.23
C ARG A 285 -9.51 -22.06 8.77
N GLY A 286 -9.79 -20.83 8.34
CA GLY A 286 -9.59 -20.42 6.94
C GLY A 286 -8.17 -19.97 6.61
N LEU A 287 -7.82 -20.02 5.32
CA LEU A 287 -6.51 -19.61 4.79
C LEU A 287 -6.17 -18.15 5.15
N VAL A 288 -4.87 -17.91 5.31
CA VAL A 288 -4.27 -16.59 5.52
C VAL A 288 -3.34 -16.30 4.34
N GLU A 289 -3.60 -15.24 3.59
CA GLU A 289 -2.74 -14.75 2.51
C GLU A 289 -2.06 -13.43 2.92
N ILE A 290 -0.74 -13.36 2.81
CA ILE A 290 0.06 -12.18 3.18
C ILE A 290 0.91 -11.77 1.99
N ARG A 291 0.61 -10.60 1.42
CA ARG A 291 1.23 -10.12 0.17
C ARG A 291 1.73 -8.69 0.28
N LEU A 292 2.91 -8.43 -0.27
CA LEU A 292 3.50 -7.09 -0.38
C LEU A 292 3.11 -6.43 -1.71
N GLY A 293 2.56 -5.21 -1.63
CA GLY A 293 2.24 -4.34 -2.77
C GLY A 293 2.86 -2.95 -2.63
N ASP A 294 2.50 -2.01 -3.51
CA ASP A 294 3.14 -0.68 -3.66
C ASP A 294 4.67 -0.74 -3.91
N LEU A 295 5.11 -1.74 -4.68
CA LEU A 295 6.53 -2.06 -4.92
C LEU A 295 7.12 -1.43 -6.19
N ASP A 296 6.48 -0.39 -6.75
CA ASP A 296 7.12 0.48 -7.75
C ASP A 296 8.41 1.07 -7.17
N LEU A 297 9.49 1.08 -7.96
CA LEU A 297 10.76 1.70 -7.54
C LEU A 297 10.57 3.20 -7.29
N LYS A 298 10.88 3.68 -6.08
CA LYS A 298 10.76 5.10 -5.73
C LYS A 298 11.87 5.87 -6.44
N THR A 299 11.50 6.84 -7.27
CA THR A 299 12.46 7.72 -7.93
C THR A 299 12.91 8.86 -7.02
N GLY A 300 14.19 9.25 -7.10
CA GLY A 300 14.70 10.51 -6.52
C GLY A 300 14.31 11.77 -7.30
N THR A 301 13.70 11.61 -8.49
CA THR A 301 13.32 12.70 -9.39
C THR A 301 12.21 13.60 -8.84
N GLY A 302 12.08 14.81 -9.39
CA GLY A 302 11.04 15.77 -8.99
C GLY A 302 11.16 16.23 -7.53
N GLY A 303 12.39 16.52 -7.07
CA GLY A 303 12.68 16.98 -5.71
C GLY A 303 12.59 15.92 -4.61
N LYS A 304 12.15 14.68 -4.90
CA LYS A 304 12.01 13.61 -3.89
C LYS A 304 13.32 13.26 -3.19
N ALA A 305 14.42 13.25 -3.92
CA ALA A 305 15.78 13.07 -3.39
C ALA A 305 16.07 14.06 -2.25
N GLN A 306 15.92 15.35 -2.54
CA GLN A 306 16.15 16.44 -1.59
C GLN A 306 15.16 16.37 -0.43
N TYR A 307 13.87 16.16 -0.70
CA TYR A 307 12.84 15.97 0.32
C TYR A 307 13.18 14.84 1.32
N TRP A 308 13.74 13.71 0.86
CA TRP A 308 14.14 12.63 1.78
C TRP A 308 15.35 13.02 2.65
N LEU A 309 16.30 13.79 2.09
CA LEU A 309 17.47 14.29 2.80
C LEU A 309 17.07 15.33 3.84
N ASP A 310 16.34 16.38 3.43
CA ASP A 310 15.83 17.46 4.28
C ASP A 310 14.99 16.89 5.44
N LEU A 311 14.14 15.90 5.15
CA LEU A 311 13.33 15.25 6.16
C LEU A 311 14.18 14.50 7.19
N GLU A 312 15.25 13.83 6.78
CA GLU A 312 16.16 13.16 7.72
C GLU A 312 16.93 14.17 8.57
N SER A 313 17.54 15.18 7.92
CA SER A 313 18.24 16.28 8.58
C SER A 313 17.35 16.98 9.61
N ARG A 314 16.08 17.24 9.26
CA ARG A 314 15.11 17.88 10.15
C ARG A 314 14.74 16.99 11.35
N LEU A 315 14.58 15.68 11.17
CA LEU A 315 14.32 14.74 12.27
C LEU A 315 15.48 14.67 13.28
N ILE A 316 16.71 14.89 12.81
CA ILE A 316 17.92 14.92 13.63
C ILE A 316 18.06 16.29 14.30
N ASN A 317 18.16 17.36 13.52
CA ASN A 317 18.52 18.71 13.98
C ASN A 317 17.46 19.33 14.89
N GLU A 318 16.18 19.00 14.70
CA GLU A 318 15.11 19.46 15.60
C GLU A 318 14.90 18.53 16.82
N GLY A 319 15.71 17.48 17.00
CA GLY A 319 15.63 16.61 18.19
C GLY A 319 14.40 15.68 18.23
N TRP A 320 13.79 15.37 17.07
CA TRP A 320 12.64 14.45 17.01
C TRP A 320 13.00 13.02 17.42
N TYR A 321 14.21 12.58 17.06
CA TYR A 321 14.75 11.27 17.47
C TYR A 321 14.98 11.15 18.99
N THR A 322 15.48 12.20 19.65
CA THR A 322 15.75 12.21 21.10
C THR A 322 14.50 12.47 21.93
N GLY A 323 13.45 13.05 21.32
CA GLY A 323 12.20 13.39 21.98
C GLY A 323 12.20 14.75 22.68
N ALA A 324 13.19 15.61 22.41
CA ALA A 324 13.37 16.92 23.04
C ALA A 324 12.19 17.89 22.84
N ARG A 325 11.31 17.65 21.86
CA ARG A 325 10.14 18.51 21.55
C ARG A 325 8.80 18.00 22.08
N THR A 326 8.75 16.92 22.87
CA THR A 326 7.50 16.31 23.34
C THR A 326 7.38 16.32 24.86
N ASN A 327 6.68 17.32 25.41
CA ASN A 327 6.48 17.52 26.85
C ASN A 327 5.21 16.90 27.46
N SER A 328 4.38 16.18 26.69
CA SER A 328 2.99 15.91 27.16
C SER A 328 2.34 14.56 26.80
N HIS A 329 2.99 13.64 26.07
CA HIS A 329 2.45 12.28 25.89
C HIS A 329 3.51 11.18 25.92
N PRO A 330 3.25 10.02 26.58
CA PRO A 330 4.05 8.81 26.40
C PRO A 330 4.10 8.44 24.92
N CYS A 331 5.29 8.22 24.39
CA CYS A 331 5.47 7.79 23.02
C CYS A 331 5.75 6.28 23.04
N ASP A 332 4.78 5.47 22.57
CA ASP A 332 4.84 4.00 22.55
C ASP A 332 5.93 3.42 21.63
N CYS A 333 6.93 4.20 21.22
CA CYS A 333 8.03 3.75 20.36
C CYS A 333 8.97 2.78 21.09
N ALA A 334 9.27 1.63 20.49
CA ALA A 334 10.02 0.52 21.09
C ALA A 334 11.34 0.88 21.79
N LEU A 335 12.00 1.98 21.38
CA LEU A 335 13.27 2.44 21.95
C LEU A 335 13.11 3.14 23.32
N GLN A 336 11.89 3.47 23.74
CA GLN A 336 11.63 4.05 25.07
C GLN A 336 11.50 2.96 26.14
N GLY A 337 12.64 2.40 26.55
CA GLY A 337 12.85 1.67 27.81
C GLY A 337 11.83 0.58 28.20
N PRO A 338 11.79 0.22 29.50
CA PRO A 338 10.69 -0.54 30.09
C PRO A 338 9.40 0.29 30.02
N ARG A 339 8.31 -0.36 29.61
CA ARG A 339 7.04 0.31 29.40
C ARG A 339 6.21 0.24 30.66
N GLY A 340 5.61 1.38 31.01
CA GLY A 340 4.39 1.35 31.79
C GLY A 340 3.34 0.56 30.99
N GLN A 341 2.63 -0.35 31.68
CA GLN A 341 1.47 -1.01 31.08
C GLN A 341 0.49 0.08 30.63
N SER A 342 0.00 0.00 29.40
CA SER A 342 -1.08 0.89 28.95
C SER A 342 -2.27 0.70 29.90
N PRO A 343 -2.92 1.77 30.38
CA PRO A 343 -4.15 1.61 31.16
C PRO A 343 -5.20 0.86 30.32
N PRO A 344 -6.07 0.06 30.94
CA PRO A 344 -7.13 -0.63 30.21
C PRO A 344 -8.01 0.40 29.49
N CYS A 345 -8.38 0.11 28.24
CA CYS A 345 -9.38 0.90 27.54
C CYS A 345 -10.73 0.76 28.25
N MET A 346 -11.38 1.89 28.52
CA MET A 346 -12.84 1.96 28.58
C MET A 346 -13.41 1.86 27.15
#